data_AF-A0A511V417-F1
#
_entry.id   AF-A0A511V417-F1
#
_cell.length_a   1.000
_cell.length_b   1.000
_cell.length_c   1.000
_cell.angle_alpha   90.00
_cell.angle_beta   90.00
_cell.angle_gamma   90.00
#
_symmetry.space_group_name_H-M   'P 1'
#
loop_
_entity.id
_entity.type
_entity.pdbx_description
1 polymer ?
#
loop_
_entity_poly.entity_id
_entity_poly.type
_entity_poly.pdbx_seq_one_letter_code
_entity_poly.pdbx_strand_id
1 'polypeptide(L)' 'MREDRAKFMKSVSENGYVGNYTGIRISSTGRRFYIIQATVWNLTDENGTIRGQAAAFQKHRFI' A
#
# COMPACT_ATOMS: atom_id res chain seq x y z
N MET A 1 15.64 2.30 7.41
CA MET A 1 15.50 3.75 7.71
C MET A 1 15.20 4.43 6.37
N ARG A 2 14.02 5.04 6.18
CA ARG A 2 13.51 5.89 5.05
C ARG A 2 13.80 5.60 3.55
N GLU A 3 14.73 4.74 3.16
CA GLU A 3 15.07 4.50 1.74
C GLU A 3 14.21 3.45 1.02
N ASP A 4 13.62 2.50 1.76
CA ASP A 4 12.75 1.48 1.15
C ASP A 4 11.45 2.04 0.56
N ARG A 5 10.94 3.17 1.06
CA ARG A 5 9.64 3.72 0.62
C ARG A 5 9.65 4.11 -0.86
N ALA A 6 10.74 4.69 -1.34
CA ALA A 6 10.83 5.22 -2.71
C ALA A 6 10.99 4.08 -3.73
N LYS A 7 11.87 3.11 -3.45
CA LYS A 7 12.03 1.91 -4.29
C LYS A 7 10.75 1.09 -4.37
N PHE A 8 10.02 1.01 -3.26
CA PHE A 8 8.79 0.25 -3.19
C PHE A 8 7.62 0.89 -3.93
N MET A 9 7.44 2.21 -3.82
CA MET A 9 6.45 2.93 -4.64
C MET A 9 6.77 2.84 -6.14
N LYS A 10 8.05 2.80 -6.51
CA LYS A 10 8.48 2.59 -7.90
C LYS A 10 8.08 1.20 -8.42
N SER A 11 8.22 0.17 -7.59
CA SER A 11 7.85 -1.21 -7.93
C SER A 11 6.34 -1.42 -8.06
N VAL A 12 5.51 -0.74 -7.25
CA VAL A 12 4.03 -0.71 -7.41
C VAL A 12 3.64 -0.15 -8.77
N SER A 13 4.27 0.96 -9.17
CA SER A 13 3.99 1.62 -10.44
C SER A 13 4.44 0.80 -11.64
N GLU A 14 5.51 0.01 -11.52
CA GLU A 14 6.04 -0.83 -12.61
C GLU A 14 5.33 -2.19 -12.74
N ASN A 15 4.93 -2.84 -11.63
CA ASN A 15 4.38 -4.21 -11.67
C ASN A 15 2.85 -4.28 -11.49
N GLY A 16 2.16 -3.17 -11.21
CA GLY A 16 0.70 -3.13 -11.07
C GLY A 16 0.14 -3.74 -9.78
N TYR A 17 0.92 -4.58 -9.09
CA TYR A 17 0.66 -5.08 -7.75
C TYR A 17 1.97 -5.14 -6.96
N VAL A 18 1.92 -4.87 -5.66
CA VAL A 18 3.05 -5.13 -4.77
C VAL A 18 2.58 -5.98 -3.60
N GLY A 19 3.21 -7.14 -3.43
CA GLY A 19 3.06 -7.97 -2.23
C GLY A 19 4.25 -7.75 -1.30
N ASN A 20 4.06 -7.96 0.01
CA ASN A 20 5.07 -7.81 1.05
C ASN A 20 5.40 -6.37 1.50
N TYR A 21 4.46 -5.42 1.37
CA TYR A 21 4.67 -4.09 1.93
C TYR A 21 4.58 -4.10 3.45
N THR A 22 5.60 -3.57 4.13
CA THR A 22 5.52 -3.26 5.56
C THR A 22 5.70 -1.76 5.77
N GLY A 23 4.72 -1.12 6.42
CA GLY A 23 4.72 0.33 6.56
C GLY A 23 3.74 0.83 7.62
N ILE A 24 3.95 2.08 8.05
CA ILE A 24 3.03 2.78 8.96
C ILE A 24 1.98 3.50 8.13
N ARG A 25 0.70 3.22 8.40
CA ARG A 25 -0.45 3.96 7.87
C ARG A 25 -1.11 4.76 8.98
N ILE A 26 -1.74 5.86 8.59
CA ILE A 26 -2.55 6.68 9.47
C ILE A 26 -3.98 6.52 9.00
N SER A 27 -4.85 6.06 9.88
CA SER A 27 -6.29 5.98 9.63
C SER A 27 -6.88 7.39 9.51
N SER A 28 -8.08 7.48 8.93
CA SER A 28 -8.85 8.73 8.89
C SER A 28 -9.08 9.36 10.27
N THR A 29 -9.03 8.56 11.35
CA THR A 29 -9.14 9.03 12.74
C THR A 29 -7.80 9.44 13.36
N GLY A 30 -6.72 9.53 12.56
CA GLY A 30 -5.38 9.92 13.03
C GLY A 30 -4.58 8.80 13.73
N ARG A 31 -5.17 7.60 13.92
CA ARG A 31 -4.47 6.48 14.56
C ARG A 31 -3.46 5.87 13.61
N ARG A 32 -2.24 5.70 14.10
CA ARG A 32 -1.15 5.05 13.37
C ARG A 32 -1.23 3.55 13.57
N PHE A 33 -1.12 2.80 12.50
CA PHE A 33 -1.05 1.34 12.55
C PHE A 33 -0.01 0.84 11.57
N TYR A 34 0.71 -0.19 11.98
CA TYR A 34 1.61 -0.93 11.13
C TYR A 34 0.81 -1.93 10.31
N ILE A 35 1.05 -1.94 9.00
CA ILE A 35 0.66 -3.03 8.11
C ILE A 35 1.89 -3.84 7.78
N ILE A 36 1.78 -5.17 7.84
CA ILE A 36 2.86 -6.12 7.55
C ILE A 36 2.38 -7.02 6.42
N GLN A 37 3.21 -7.16 5.39
CA GLN A 37 2.90 -7.93 4.19
C GLN A 37 1.56 -7.53 3.54
N ALA A 38 1.33 -6.23 3.39
CA ALA A 38 0.16 -5.77 2.65
C ALA A 38 0.39 -5.95 1.14
N THR A 39 -0.64 -6.42 0.45
CA THR A 39 -0.76 -6.39 -1.00
C THR A 39 -1.52 -5.13 -1.40
N VAL A 40 -0.93 -4.29 -2.25
CA VAL A 40 -1.57 -3.07 -2.76
C VAL A 40 -1.68 -3.16 -4.28
N TRP A 41 -2.84 -2.79 -4.81
CA TRP A 41 -3.09 -2.73 -6.25
C TRP A 41 -3.88 -1.47 -6.61
N ASN A 42 -3.68 -1.01 -7.84
CA ASN A 42 -4.45 0.10 -8.40
C ASN A 42 -5.81 -0.41 -8.86
N LEU A 43 -6.86 0.32 -8.49
CA LEU A 43 -8.21 0.09 -9.02
C LEU A 43 -8.33 0.90 -10.31
N THR A 44 -8.37 0.22 -11.44
CA THR A 44 -8.61 0.81 -12.75
C THR A 44 -10.06 0.61 -13.16
N ASP A 45 -10.66 1.66 -13.71
CA ASP A 45 -11.97 1.61 -14.33
C ASP A 45 -11.90 0.87 -15.69
N GLU A 46 -13.05 0.66 -16.33
CA GLU A 46 -13.16 -0.03 -17.62
C GLU A 46 -12.38 0.70 -18.73
N ASN A 47 -12.15 1.99 -18.55
CA ASN A 47 -11.35 2.86 -19.41
C ASN A 47 -9.84 2.88 -19.06
N GLY A 48 -9.37 2.01 -18.17
CA GLY A 48 -7.97 1.98 -17.71
C GLY A 48 -7.57 3.15 -16.80
N THR A 49 -8.53 3.99 -16.38
CA THR A 49 -8.28 5.14 -15.51
C THR A 49 -8.17 4.69 -14.06
N ILE A 50 -7.08 5.06 -13.37
CA ILE A 50 -6.89 4.75 -11.95
C ILE A 50 -7.89 5.56 -11.11
N ARG A 51 -8.89 4.87 -10.55
CA ARG A 51 -9.92 5.44 -9.65
C ARG A 51 -9.46 5.49 -8.20
N GLY A 52 -8.45 4.70 -7.85
CA GLY A 52 -7.91 4.64 -6.51
C GLY A 52 -6.95 3.48 -6.30
N GLN A 53 -6.70 3.18 -5.04
CA GLN A 53 -5.84 2.08 -4.61
C GLN A 53 -6.57 1.26 -3.55
N ALA A 54 -6.53 -0.05 -3.70
CA ALA A 54 -6.96 -0.98 -2.67
C ALA A 54 -5.75 -1.67 -2.06
N ALA A 55 -5.84 -1.96 -0.77
CA ALA A 55 -4.80 -2.67 -0.04
C ALA A 55 -5.43 -3.76 0.82
N ALA A 56 -5.01 -5.00 0.62
CA ALA A 56 -5.31 -6.11 1.54
C ALA A 56 -4.09 -6.41 2.40
N PHE A 57 -4.30 -6.66 3.68
CA PHE A 57 -3.24 -7.03 4.62
C PHE A 57 -3.76 -8.13 5.53
N GLN A 58 -2.95 -9.18 5.73
CA GLN A 58 -3.29 -10.23 6.69
C GLN A 58 -3.00 -9.83 8.13
N LYS A 59 -1.92 -9.08 8.36
CA LYS A 59 -1.49 -8.69 9.70
C LYS A 59 -1.35 -7.17 9.79
N HIS A 60 -2.02 -6.61 10.78
CA HIS A 60 -1.88 -5.21 11.17
C HIS A 60 -1.67 -5.13 12.68
N ARG A 61 -0.92 -4.13 13.12
CA ARG A 61 -0.65 -3.89 14.54
C ARG A 61 -0.84 -2.42 14.86
N PHE A 62 -1.72 -2.13 15.82
CA PHE A 62 -1.87 -0.78 16.37
C PHE A 62 -0.67 -0.47 17.28
N ILE A 63 -0.22 0.79 17.23
CA ILE A 63 0.80 1.35 18.11
C ILE A 63 0.21 2.47 18.96
#